data_AF-A0A971UZC2-F1
#
_entry.id   AF-A0A971UZC2-F1
#
_cell.length_a   1.000
_cell.length_b   1.000
_cell.length_c   1.000
_cell.angle_alpha   90.00
_cell.angle_beta   90.00
_cell.angle_gamma   90.00
#
_symmetry.space_group_name_H-M   'P 1'
#
loop_
_entity.id
_entity.type
_entity.pdbx_description
1 polymer ?
#
loop_
_entity_poly.entity_id
_entity_poly.type
_entity_poly.pdbx_seq_one_letter_code
_entity_poly.pdbx_strand_id
1 'polypeptide(L)'
;MKKDNLIKNLIIAVLIFITFWFGVKPIISRKPGNYFTRISSDAYDFAENEYATIVIGSEPEGVAAALACARTGLKTLLVTEDSDLGSYIKQSMISSMNPQQGVIKGKKIPLNKGIYREIFGRFTVGFSGQDYEESIKRLVEKEKNLEVIYNGIVSEVQLEEGTIKGIYIQKPGARSYYKANVFIDATQKGDLLELCNTPYFKGSEDLGIPNFYAPLEFNFRVTGVDTEALKKARKTTNFFDEFKLVLLAYKKFNPRTKLVSPSFIIYDNNDVVISGLQVFNVDVEDEEDLKNAYKEAEEEARLLTAFLKNTLISFKDCTYKSGPESLFIPEYRHYEGRYKLTVADILENRDFKDKIGLCSQEVDASKFTNDNTRYIVIKPNVYSIPLGSLVPVNLDNVLMLGAKAGFTSLASTSAGSIPTRITVGEAAGLVSAFSTIRSISPAGILSAGDNELKALRKYINRGGVELADFSEDILIPETEEKLTEHWAYSYIRNLVEYGLISGGVENDFKLNYEASQDVMVVLIKNAMLKMAPDSYGSSVNQALKPYENNEKLTNEKAAEIVLTALSIPYNKGSALQVLKNKGIIPSHVTDRLFSGDKVTLDVVYALVVEAVRSIR
;
A
#
# COMPACT_ATOMS: atom_id res chain seq x y z
N MET A 1 -51.73 27.21 -42.48
CA MET A 1 -51.25 26.37 -41.36
C MET A 1 -50.30 25.25 -41.81
N LYS A 2 -49.38 25.53 -42.76
CA LYS A 2 -48.68 24.51 -43.55
C LYS A 2 -47.34 25.06 -44.10
N LYS A 3 -46.27 24.93 -43.31
CA LYS A 3 -44.84 24.83 -43.69
C LYS A 3 -43.98 25.04 -42.44
N ASP A 4 -44.30 26.07 -41.65
CA ASP A 4 -43.52 26.42 -40.45
C ASP A 4 -43.60 25.36 -39.35
N ASN A 5 -44.78 24.77 -39.13
CA ASN A 5 -44.92 23.63 -38.21
C ASN A 5 -44.18 22.39 -38.70
N LEU A 6 -44.03 22.22 -40.02
CA LEU A 6 -43.33 21.07 -40.59
C LEU A 6 -41.81 21.22 -40.42
N ILE A 7 -41.29 22.43 -40.65
CA ILE A 7 -39.89 22.78 -40.42
C ILE A 7 -39.56 22.72 -38.93
N LYS A 8 -40.43 23.25 -38.06
CA LYS A 8 -40.25 23.17 -36.60
C LYS A 8 -40.25 21.73 -36.11
N ASN A 9 -41.16 20.89 -36.59
CA ASN A 9 -41.19 19.46 -36.25
C ASN A 9 -39.98 18.71 -36.79
N LEU A 10 -39.46 19.08 -37.96
CA LEU A 10 -38.24 18.51 -38.53
C LEU A 10 -37.01 18.90 -37.68
N ILE A 11 -36.90 20.15 -37.27
CA ILE A 11 -35.82 20.63 -36.38
C ILE A 11 -35.90 19.93 -35.03
N ILE A 12 -37.09 19.79 -34.46
CA ILE A 12 -37.29 19.06 -33.19
C ILE A 12 -36.90 17.58 -33.38
N ALA A 13 -37.31 16.93 -34.47
CA ALA A 13 -36.94 15.55 -34.74
C ALA A 13 -35.43 15.38 -34.93
N VAL A 14 -34.76 16.31 -35.61
CA VAL A 14 -33.29 16.33 -35.77
C VAL A 14 -32.60 16.58 -34.45
N LEU A 15 -33.08 17.51 -33.62
CA LEU A 15 -32.56 17.75 -32.28
C LEU A 15 -32.74 16.52 -31.40
N ILE A 16 -33.92 15.90 -31.37
CA ILE A 16 -34.15 14.65 -30.64
C ILE A 16 -33.23 13.55 -31.16
N PHE A 17 -33.06 13.41 -32.47
CA PHE A 17 -32.14 12.44 -33.07
C PHE A 17 -30.69 12.70 -32.64
N ILE A 18 -30.22 13.94 -32.68
CA ILE A 18 -28.85 14.30 -32.27
C ILE A 18 -28.67 14.12 -30.77
N THR A 19 -29.60 14.61 -29.96
CA THR A 19 -29.54 14.48 -28.49
C THR A 19 -29.62 13.01 -28.09
N PHE A 20 -30.42 12.20 -28.78
CA PHE A 20 -30.50 10.77 -28.54
C PHE A 20 -29.23 10.05 -29.02
N TRP A 21 -28.73 10.26 -30.23
CA TRP A 21 -27.57 9.53 -30.76
C TRP A 21 -26.22 9.97 -30.20
N PHE A 22 -26.05 11.25 -29.89
CA PHE A 22 -24.78 11.82 -29.42
C PHE A 22 -24.79 12.21 -27.94
N GLY A 23 -25.97 12.40 -27.33
CA GLY A 23 -26.10 12.67 -25.89
C GLY A 23 -26.48 11.43 -25.08
N VAL A 24 -27.64 10.84 -25.37
CA VAL A 24 -28.26 9.80 -24.53
C VAL A 24 -27.73 8.39 -24.84
N LYS A 25 -27.60 8.04 -26.12
CA LYS A 25 -27.14 6.71 -26.56
C LYS A 25 -25.73 6.39 -26.08
N PRO A 26 -24.73 7.30 -26.08
CA PRO A 26 -23.42 7.02 -25.49
C PRO A 26 -23.46 6.81 -23.97
N ILE A 27 -24.46 7.39 -23.28
CA ILE A 27 -24.68 7.21 -21.84
C ILE A 27 -25.36 5.86 -21.57
N ILE A 28 -26.36 5.48 -22.37
CA ILE A 28 -27.08 4.20 -22.25
C ILE A 28 -26.24 3.02 -22.78
N SER A 29 -25.41 3.24 -23.80
CA SER A 29 -24.54 2.23 -24.38
C SER A 29 -23.20 2.07 -23.65
N ARG A 30 -22.99 2.80 -22.54
CA ARG A 30 -21.93 2.49 -21.58
C ARG A 30 -22.30 1.19 -20.86
N LYS A 31 -22.14 0.07 -21.56
CA LYS A 31 -21.92 -1.21 -20.89
C LYS A 31 -20.60 -1.08 -20.10
N PRO A 32 -20.58 -1.36 -18.78
CA PRO A 32 -19.31 -1.60 -18.10
C PRO A 32 -18.68 -2.83 -18.77
N GLY A 33 -17.62 -2.64 -19.58
CA GLY A 33 -16.95 -3.78 -20.22
C GLY A 33 -16.29 -3.57 -21.59
N ASN A 34 -16.35 -2.40 -22.24
CA ASN A 34 -15.77 -2.22 -23.58
C ASN A 34 -14.60 -1.21 -23.68
N TYR A 35 -13.84 -1.02 -22.61
CA TYR A 35 -12.65 -0.15 -22.62
C TYR A 35 -11.53 -0.65 -23.57
N PHE A 36 -11.36 -1.98 -23.65
CA PHE A 36 -10.32 -2.64 -24.44
C PHE A 36 -10.57 -2.71 -25.96
N THR A 37 -11.83 -2.61 -26.41
CA THR A 37 -12.17 -2.66 -27.86
C THR A 37 -11.54 -1.55 -28.72
N ARG A 38 -10.91 -0.55 -28.10
CA ARG A 38 -10.19 0.56 -28.76
C ARG A 38 -8.67 0.47 -28.65
N ILE A 39 -8.17 -0.60 -28.04
CA ILE A 39 -6.76 -0.82 -27.72
C ILE A 39 -6.22 -2.06 -28.47
N SER A 40 -7.08 -2.82 -29.16
CA SER A 40 -6.66 -4.07 -29.80
C SER A 40 -5.53 -3.86 -30.79
N SER A 41 -4.49 -4.67 -30.70
CA SER A 41 -3.40 -4.68 -31.66
C SER A 41 -3.83 -5.32 -32.99
N ASP A 42 -3.10 -4.98 -34.06
CA ASP A 42 -3.02 -5.84 -35.25
C ASP A 42 -2.50 -7.23 -34.87
N ALA A 43 -2.67 -8.23 -35.74
CA ALA A 43 -2.31 -9.62 -35.42
C ALA A 43 -0.80 -9.76 -35.12
N TYR A 44 -0.46 -10.03 -33.86
CA TYR A 44 0.86 -10.54 -33.48
C TYR A 44 0.84 -12.05 -33.61
N ASP A 45 1.82 -12.61 -34.32
CA ASP A 45 2.00 -14.05 -34.43
C ASP A 45 3.07 -14.49 -33.42
N PHE A 46 2.67 -15.33 -32.47
CA PHE A 46 3.54 -15.87 -31.44
C PHE A 46 3.65 -17.38 -31.65
N ALA A 47 4.88 -17.90 -31.71
CA ALA A 47 5.13 -19.33 -31.81
C ALA A 47 4.59 -20.10 -30.60
N GLU A 48 4.60 -21.43 -30.69
CA GLU A 48 4.31 -22.30 -29.55
C GLU A 48 5.26 -21.97 -28.39
N ASN A 49 4.71 -21.81 -27.18
CA ASN A 49 5.43 -21.37 -25.96
C ASN A 49 6.10 -19.98 -26.00
N GLU A 50 5.83 -19.16 -27.03
CA GLU A 50 6.15 -17.74 -27.03
C GLU A 50 4.90 -16.91 -26.73
N TYR A 51 5.09 -15.83 -25.98
CA TYR A 51 4.02 -14.96 -25.46
C TYR A 51 4.42 -13.49 -25.56
N ALA A 52 3.45 -12.58 -25.55
CA ALA A 52 3.74 -11.17 -25.29
C ALA A 52 4.18 -11.00 -23.82
N THR A 53 3.43 -11.65 -22.93
CA THR A 53 3.57 -11.50 -21.49
C THR A 53 3.43 -12.85 -20.79
N ILE A 54 4.35 -13.14 -19.87
CA ILE A 54 4.19 -14.20 -18.89
C ILE A 54 4.07 -13.56 -17.51
N VAL A 55 2.98 -13.86 -16.80
CA VAL A 55 2.73 -13.46 -15.42
C VAL A 55 2.95 -14.67 -14.51
N ILE A 56 3.81 -14.53 -13.51
CA ILE A 56 4.09 -15.57 -12.52
C ILE A 56 3.44 -15.16 -11.20
N GLY A 57 2.49 -15.96 -10.72
CA GLY A 57 1.69 -15.71 -9.52
C GLY A 57 0.22 -15.37 -9.83
N SER A 58 -0.72 -16.13 -9.24
CA SER A 58 -2.17 -15.88 -9.32
C SER A 58 -2.73 -15.06 -8.15
N GLU A 59 -1.87 -14.29 -7.50
CA GLU A 59 -2.28 -13.20 -6.64
C GLU A 59 -3.26 -12.27 -7.39
N PRO A 60 -4.20 -11.61 -6.69
CA PRO A 60 -5.17 -10.70 -7.31
C PRO A 60 -4.56 -9.69 -8.29
N GLU A 61 -3.39 -9.15 -7.96
CA GLU A 61 -2.61 -8.26 -8.84
C GLU A 61 -2.07 -8.95 -10.10
N GLY A 62 -1.63 -10.21 -10.00
CA GLY A 62 -1.16 -11.01 -11.14
C GLY A 62 -2.31 -11.38 -12.08
N VAL A 63 -3.44 -11.82 -11.52
CA VAL A 63 -4.67 -12.07 -12.30
C VAL A 63 -5.12 -10.80 -13.02
N ALA A 64 -5.08 -9.64 -12.35
CA ALA A 64 -5.43 -8.37 -12.98
C ALA A 64 -4.47 -7.99 -14.12
N ALA A 65 -3.16 -8.21 -13.95
CA ALA A 65 -2.17 -7.97 -15.00
C ALA A 65 -2.40 -8.89 -16.21
N ALA A 66 -2.62 -10.18 -15.98
CA ALA A 66 -2.84 -11.17 -17.03
C ALA A 66 -4.11 -10.86 -17.85
N LEU A 67 -5.22 -10.58 -17.16
CA LEU A 67 -6.48 -10.17 -17.78
C LEU A 67 -6.31 -8.87 -18.59
N ALA A 68 -5.63 -7.86 -18.03
CA ALA A 68 -5.45 -6.59 -18.69
C ALA A 68 -4.63 -6.72 -19.98
N CYS A 69 -3.55 -7.51 -19.98
CA CYS A 69 -2.77 -7.76 -21.18
C CYS A 69 -3.56 -8.57 -22.21
N ALA A 70 -4.17 -9.70 -21.82
CA ALA A 70 -4.90 -10.58 -22.74
C ALA A 70 -6.04 -9.87 -23.48
N ARG A 71 -6.72 -8.93 -22.80
CA ARG A 71 -7.81 -8.12 -23.38
C ARG A 71 -7.35 -7.13 -24.45
N THR A 72 -6.05 -6.84 -24.55
CA THR A 72 -5.48 -6.06 -25.65
C THR A 72 -5.34 -6.85 -26.94
N GLY A 73 -5.62 -8.17 -26.92
CA GLY A 73 -5.43 -9.06 -28.06
C GLY A 73 -4.14 -9.87 -28.00
N LEU A 74 -3.23 -9.55 -27.08
CA LEU A 74 -1.92 -10.18 -26.98
C LEU A 74 -1.98 -11.53 -26.25
N LYS A 75 -1.23 -12.50 -26.78
CA LYS A 75 -1.09 -13.84 -26.19
C LYS A 75 -0.37 -13.74 -24.84
N THR A 76 -1.07 -14.13 -23.78
CA THR A 76 -0.65 -13.96 -22.38
C THR A 76 -0.69 -15.30 -21.66
N LEU A 77 0.32 -15.59 -20.85
CA LEU A 77 0.35 -16.76 -19.98
C LEU A 77 0.31 -16.32 -18.52
N LEU A 78 -0.58 -16.93 -17.73
CA LEU A 78 -0.57 -16.87 -16.28
C LEU A 78 -0.07 -18.20 -15.71
N VAL A 79 0.89 -18.16 -14.80
CA VAL A 79 1.48 -19.34 -14.16
C VAL A 79 1.20 -19.24 -12.67
N THR A 80 0.69 -20.32 -12.08
CA THR A 80 0.48 -20.39 -10.63
C THR A 80 0.95 -21.72 -10.05
N GLU A 81 1.52 -21.65 -8.86
CA GLU A 81 1.84 -22.82 -8.05
C GLU A 81 0.60 -23.51 -7.48
N ASP A 82 -0.51 -22.76 -7.36
CA ASP A 82 -1.76 -23.23 -6.81
C ASP A 82 -2.50 -24.16 -7.80
N SER A 83 -3.37 -25.00 -7.24
CA SER A 83 -4.30 -25.82 -8.01
C SER A 83 -5.56 -25.08 -8.47
N ASP A 84 -5.76 -23.86 -7.94
CA ASP A 84 -6.84 -22.93 -8.28
C ASP A 84 -6.32 -21.48 -8.35
N LEU A 85 -7.20 -20.49 -8.52
CA LEU A 85 -6.82 -19.07 -8.63
C LEU A 85 -7.10 -18.26 -7.34
N GLY A 86 -7.49 -18.93 -6.25
CA GLY A 86 -7.94 -18.29 -5.03
C GLY A 86 -6.83 -17.56 -4.26
N SER A 87 -5.58 -18.03 -4.37
CA SER A 87 -4.36 -17.47 -3.77
C SER A 87 -4.54 -17.00 -2.31
N TYR A 88 -3.81 -15.97 -1.86
CA TYR A 88 -3.87 -15.49 -0.48
C TYR A 88 -5.27 -15.00 -0.06
N ILE A 89 -6.14 -14.60 -1.00
CA ILE A 89 -7.50 -14.19 -0.67
C ILE A 89 -8.29 -15.37 -0.10
N LYS A 90 -8.24 -16.51 -0.78
CA LYS A 90 -8.93 -17.73 -0.35
C LYS A 90 -8.21 -18.39 0.82
N GLN A 91 -6.90 -18.57 0.71
CA GLN A 91 -6.09 -19.27 1.71
C GLN A 91 -6.14 -18.56 3.08
N SER A 92 -6.04 -17.24 3.11
CA SER A 92 -6.07 -16.45 4.34
C SER A 92 -7.45 -15.93 4.73
N MET A 93 -8.51 -16.38 4.05
CA MET A 93 -9.91 -15.98 4.28
C MET A 93 -10.13 -14.46 4.32
N ILE A 94 -9.45 -13.71 3.45
CA ILE A 94 -9.66 -12.27 3.32
C ILE A 94 -11.09 -12.04 2.85
N SER A 95 -11.84 -11.33 3.67
CA SER A 95 -13.31 -11.28 3.55
C SER A 95 -13.85 -9.91 3.13
N SER A 96 -13.00 -8.89 3.19
CA SER A 96 -13.34 -7.53 2.83
C SER A 96 -12.10 -6.74 2.42
N MET A 97 -12.33 -5.68 1.66
CA MET A 97 -11.32 -4.69 1.31
C MET A 97 -11.98 -3.32 1.24
N ASN A 98 -11.23 -2.28 1.53
CA ASN A 98 -11.72 -0.90 1.44
C ASN A 98 -11.23 -0.27 0.13
N PRO A 99 -12.09 -0.09 -0.89
CA PRO A 99 -11.70 0.63 -2.09
C PRO A 99 -11.38 2.08 -1.75
N GLN A 100 -10.37 2.61 -2.41
CA GLN A 100 -9.82 3.92 -2.19
C GLN A 100 -10.52 5.00 -3.03
N GLN A 101 -10.48 6.21 -2.52
CA GLN A 101 -11.05 7.40 -3.14
C GLN A 101 -10.18 8.61 -2.81
N GLY A 102 -9.78 9.34 -3.84
CA GLY A 102 -9.11 10.64 -3.69
C GLY A 102 -10.06 11.80 -3.96
N VAL A 103 -9.70 13.01 -3.51
CA VAL A 103 -10.38 14.25 -3.92
C VAL A 103 -9.51 14.95 -4.95
N ILE A 104 -9.92 14.92 -6.23
CA ILE A 104 -9.17 15.54 -7.32
C ILE A 104 -10.00 16.69 -7.89
N LYS A 105 -9.46 17.91 -7.86
CA LYS A 105 -10.10 19.16 -8.30
C LYS A 105 -11.47 19.34 -7.63
N GLY A 106 -11.52 19.10 -6.32
CA GLY A 106 -12.72 19.19 -5.49
C GLY A 106 -13.75 18.07 -5.71
N LYS A 107 -13.43 17.04 -6.50
CA LYS A 107 -14.34 15.93 -6.78
C LYS A 107 -13.81 14.63 -6.19
N LYS A 108 -14.71 13.92 -5.52
CA LYS A 108 -14.46 12.55 -5.03
C LYS A 108 -14.35 11.58 -6.21
N ILE A 109 -13.18 11.00 -6.42
CA ILE A 109 -12.88 10.08 -7.52
C ILE A 109 -12.50 8.70 -6.94
N PRO A 110 -13.24 7.63 -7.26
CA PRO A 110 -12.83 6.27 -6.93
C PRO A 110 -11.51 5.94 -7.62
N LEU A 111 -10.51 5.45 -6.90
CA LEU A 111 -9.20 5.14 -7.47
C LEU A 111 -9.13 3.71 -8.00
N ASN A 112 -9.81 2.77 -7.35
CA ASN A 112 -9.91 1.39 -7.82
C ASN A 112 -11.13 1.21 -8.75
N LYS A 113 -10.84 1.10 -10.06
CA LYS A 113 -11.81 0.94 -11.15
C LYS A 113 -11.55 -0.36 -11.91
N GLY A 114 -11.74 -0.37 -13.23
CA GLY A 114 -11.37 -1.48 -14.11
C GLY A 114 -11.65 -2.88 -13.56
N ILE A 115 -10.62 -3.71 -13.60
CA ILE A 115 -10.66 -5.13 -13.23
C ILE A 115 -11.00 -5.30 -11.74
N TYR A 116 -10.53 -4.41 -10.87
CA TYR A 116 -10.91 -4.44 -9.45
C TYR A 116 -12.45 -4.44 -9.29
N ARG A 117 -13.16 -3.57 -10.04
CA ARG A 117 -14.63 -3.54 -9.99
C ARG A 117 -15.29 -4.74 -10.65
N GLU A 118 -14.67 -5.34 -11.66
CA GLU A 118 -15.19 -6.56 -12.28
C GLU A 118 -15.11 -7.76 -11.33
N ILE A 119 -14.02 -7.85 -10.55
CA ILE A 119 -13.84 -8.90 -9.56
C ILE A 119 -14.78 -8.66 -8.38
N PHE A 120 -14.75 -7.46 -7.77
CA PHE A 120 -15.34 -7.21 -6.46
C PHE A 120 -16.62 -6.37 -6.46
N GLY A 121 -16.94 -5.66 -7.55
CA GLY A 121 -18.00 -4.64 -7.57
C GLY A 121 -19.43 -5.17 -7.38
N ARG A 122 -19.62 -6.50 -7.47
CA ARG A 122 -20.90 -7.17 -7.13
C ARG A 122 -21.09 -7.39 -5.63
N PHE A 123 -20.03 -7.30 -4.84
CA PHE A 123 -20.05 -7.55 -3.40
C PHE A 123 -20.28 -6.25 -2.65
N THR A 124 -21.36 -6.18 -1.87
CA THR A 124 -21.75 -4.98 -1.12
C THR A 124 -21.38 -5.04 0.36
N VAL A 125 -21.01 -6.24 0.83
CA VAL A 125 -21.12 -6.64 2.24
C VAL A 125 -19.87 -7.41 2.70
N GLY A 126 -18.83 -7.47 1.86
CA GLY A 126 -17.75 -8.46 1.94
C GLY A 126 -17.98 -9.63 1.00
N PHE A 127 -17.05 -10.57 0.96
CA PHE A 127 -17.03 -11.71 0.06
C PHE A 127 -16.33 -12.90 0.71
N SER A 128 -16.69 -14.13 0.33
CA SER A 128 -15.93 -15.32 0.70
C SER A 128 -14.76 -15.57 -0.26
N GLY A 129 -13.80 -16.40 0.14
CA GLY A 129 -12.75 -16.88 -0.77
C GLY A 129 -13.32 -17.58 -2.00
N GLN A 130 -14.45 -18.29 -1.86
CA GLN A 130 -15.16 -18.92 -2.97
C GLN A 130 -15.79 -17.88 -3.92
N ASP A 131 -16.41 -16.83 -3.37
CA ASP A 131 -16.97 -15.73 -4.17
C ASP A 131 -15.90 -15.08 -5.06
N TYR A 132 -14.70 -14.90 -4.50
CA TYR A 132 -13.54 -14.38 -5.22
C TYR A 132 -13.09 -15.34 -6.33
N GLU A 133 -12.84 -16.62 -5.99
CA GLU A 133 -12.39 -17.66 -6.93
C GLU A 133 -13.37 -17.83 -8.11
N GLU A 134 -14.67 -17.86 -7.86
CA GLU A 134 -15.68 -17.95 -8.91
C GLU A 134 -15.71 -16.69 -9.78
N SER A 135 -15.45 -15.52 -9.20
CA SER A 135 -15.43 -14.25 -9.94
C SER A 135 -14.27 -14.22 -10.93
N ILE A 136 -13.07 -14.57 -10.48
CA ILE A 136 -11.86 -14.58 -11.32
C ILE A 136 -11.89 -15.70 -12.35
N LYS A 137 -12.32 -16.91 -11.97
CA LYS A 137 -12.43 -18.04 -12.90
C LYS A 137 -13.30 -17.68 -14.10
N ARG A 138 -14.46 -17.08 -13.84
CA ARG A 138 -15.37 -16.60 -14.89
C ARG A 138 -14.75 -15.51 -15.78
N LEU A 139 -13.89 -14.65 -15.23
CA LEU A 139 -13.21 -13.61 -16.01
C LEU A 139 -12.13 -14.25 -16.90
N VAL A 140 -11.27 -15.08 -16.32
CA VAL A 140 -10.18 -15.77 -17.00
C VAL A 140 -10.69 -16.67 -18.13
N GLU A 141 -11.71 -17.50 -17.88
CA GLU A 141 -12.29 -18.41 -18.89
C GLU A 141 -12.91 -17.69 -20.10
N LYS A 142 -13.24 -16.41 -19.98
CA LYS A 142 -13.78 -15.61 -21.09
C LYS A 142 -12.68 -15.04 -22.00
N GLU A 143 -11.45 -14.96 -21.53
CA GLU A 143 -10.35 -14.34 -22.27
C GLU A 143 -9.58 -15.36 -23.11
N LYS A 144 -9.88 -15.39 -24.42
CA LYS A 144 -9.29 -16.37 -25.36
C LYS A 144 -7.77 -16.24 -25.54
N ASN A 145 -7.21 -15.08 -25.24
CA ASN A 145 -5.77 -14.83 -25.37
C ASN A 145 -5.01 -15.09 -24.06
N LEU A 146 -5.69 -15.60 -23.03
CA LEU A 146 -5.11 -15.93 -21.74
C LEU A 146 -5.04 -17.45 -21.57
N GLU A 147 -3.82 -17.97 -21.51
CA GLU A 147 -3.55 -19.34 -21.08
C GLU A 147 -3.20 -19.37 -19.59
N VAL A 148 -3.56 -20.45 -18.89
CA VAL A 148 -3.22 -20.65 -17.48
C VAL A 148 -2.52 -21.99 -17.28
N ILE A 149 -1.36 -21.96 -16.62
CA ILE A 149 -0.68 -23.13 -16.10
C ILE A 149 -0.88 -23.17 -14.58
N TYR A 150 -1.55 -24.22 -14.11
CA TYR A 150 -1.69 -24.55 -12.69
C TYR A 150 -0.59 -25.51 -12.22
N ASN A 151 -0.31 -25.52 -10.91
CA ASN A 151 0.73 -26.35 -10.29
C ASN A 151 2.10 -26.21 -10.98
N GLY A 152 2.44 -24.98 -11.40
CA GLY A 152 3.67 -24.66 -12.10
C GLY A 152 4.49 -23.64 -11.34
N ILE A 153 5.77 -23.93 -11.12
CA ILE A 153 6.73 -23.01 -10.51
C ILE A 153 7.80 -22.60 -11.51
N VAL A 154 8.28 -21.37 -11.43
CA VAL A 154 9.47 -20.96 -12.18
C VAL A 154 10.70 -21.58 -11.52
N SER A 155 11.50 -22.31 -12.30
CA SER A 155 12.63 -23.09 -11.78
C SER A 155 13.99 -22.56 -12.22
N GLU A 156 14.04 -21.85 -13.35
CA GLU A 156 15.28 -21.33 -13.94
C GLU A 156 14.94 -20.20 -14.91
N VAL A 157 15.87 -19.26 -15.06
CA VAL A 157 15.77 -18.09 -15.94
C VAL A 157 16.97 -18.04 -16.88
N GLN A 158 16.73 -17.80 -18.17
CA GLN A 158 17.78 -17.45 -19.12
C GLN A 158 17.90 -15.92 -19.19
N LEU A 159 18.91 -15.37 -18.53
CA LEU A 159 19.17 -13.94 -18.44
C LEU A 159 20.37 -13.57 -19.30
N GLU A 160 20.21 -12.56 -20.16
CA GLU A 160 21.29 -11.98 -20.98
C GLU A 160 21.25 -10.46 -20.84
N GLU A 161 22.34 -9.86 -20.32
CA GLU A 161 22.51 -8.40 -20.19
C GLU A 161 21.30 -7.69 -19.54
N GLY A 162 20.76 -8.24 -18.44
CA GLY A 162 19.61 -7.67 -17.74
C GLY A 162 18.26 -7.92 -18.42
N THR A 163 18.22 -8.66 -19.52
CA THR A 163 16.99 -9.06 -20.22
C THR A 163 16.74 -10.55 -20.10
N ILE A 164 15.56 -10.94 -19.59
CA ILE A 164 15.13 -12.34 -19.58
C ILE A 164 14.75 -12.74 -21.00
N LYS A 165 15.38 -13.79 -21.53
CA LYS A 165 15.06 -14.37 -22.84
C LYS A 165 14.00 -15.47 -22.74
N GLY A 166 13.94 -16.15 -21.60
CA GLY A 166 12.96 -17.17 -21.32
C GLY A 166 13.09 -17.73 -19.91
N ILE A 167 12.11 -18.53 -19.51
CA ILE A 167 12.04 -19.20 -18.21
C ILE A 167 11.70 -20.67 -18.37
N TYR A 168 12.13 -21.49 -17.41
CA TYR A 168 11.67 -22.87 -17.28
C TYR A 168 10.59 -22.99 -16.22
N ILE A 169 9.42 -23.48 -16.62
CA ILE A 169 8.33 -23.80 -15.70
C ILE A 169 8.38 -25.30 -15.39
N GLN A 170 8.47 -25.61 -14.10
CA GLN A 170 8.42 -26.96 -13.56
C GLN A 170 6.99 -27.28 -13.11
N LYS A 171 6.43 -28.36 -13.63
CA LYS A 171 5.18 -29.00 -13.20
C LYS A 171 5.47 -30.41 -12.66
N PRO A 172 4.52 -31.06 -11.96
CA PRO A 172 4.66 -32.47 -11.64
C PRO A 172 4.95 -33.31 -12.90
N GLY A 173 6.14 -33.91 -12.96
CA GLY A 173 6.56 -34.79 -14.06
C GLY A 173 6.93 -34.13 -15.40
N ALA A 174 6.92 -32.79 -15.51
CA ALA A 174 7.26 -32.09 -16.76
C ALA A 174 7.98 -30.77 -16.51
N ARG A 175 8.95 -30.45 -17.36
CA ARG A 175 9.66 -29.17 -17.38
C ARG A 175 9.61 -28.62 -18.81
N SER A 176 9.23 -27.36 -18.97
CA SER A 176 9.05 -26.75 -20.28
C SER A 176 9.61 -25.33 -20.31
N TYR A 177 10.16 -24.94 -21.46
CA TYR A 177 10.78 -23.63 -21.67
C TYR A 177 9.82 -22.70 -22.38
N TYR A 178 9.73 -21.46 -21.89
CA TYR A 178 8.81 -20.44 -22.37
C TYR A 178 9.52 -19.11 -22.56
N LYS A 179 9.11 -18.34 -23.57
CA LYS A 179 9.64 -17.00 -23.84
C LYS A 179 8.54 -15.95 -23.78
N ALA A 180 8.94 -14.74 -23.40
CA ALA A 180 8.06 -13.57 -23.47
C ALA A 180 8.85 -12.29 -23.80
N ASN A 181 8.15 -11.30 -24.33
CA ASN A 181 8.72 -9.95 -24.43
C ASN A 181 8.88 -9.33 -23.05
N VAL A 182 7.89 -9.54 -22.17
CA VAL A 182 7.86 -9.00 -20.80
C VAL A 182 7.43 -10.07 -19.81
N PHE A 183 8.06 -10.09 -18.65
CA PHE A 183 7.69 -10.95 -17.52
C PHE A 183 7.13 -10.09 -16.38
N ILE A 184 6.13 -10.61 -15.67
CA ILE A 184 5.56 -9.95 -14.50
C ILE A 184 5.65 -10.92 -13.32
N ASP A 185 6.40 -10.54 -12.29
CA ASP A 185 6.45 -11.27 -11.03
C ASP A 185 5.37 -10.73 -10.07
N ALA A 186 4.28 -11.48 -9.94
CA ALA A 186 3.18 -11.25 -9.02
C ALA A 186 3.23 -12.15 -7.77
N THR A 187 4.17 -13.10 -7.69
CA THR A 187 4.33 -14.03 -6.55
C THR A 187 4.51 -13.28 -5.23
N GLN A 188 4.00 -13.80 -4.12
CA GLN A 188 4.16 -13.12 -2.82
C GLN A 188 5.62 -12.87 -2.43
N LYS A 189 6.54 -13.79 -2.75
CA LYS A 189 7.94 -13.75 -2.30
C LYS A 189 8.92 -13.14 -3.30
N GLY A 190 8.53 -12.98 -4.56
CA GLY A 190 9.41 -12.54 -5.64
C GLY A 190 10.27 -13.67 -6.22
N ASP A 191 9.64 -14.80 -6.53
CA ASP A 191 10.34 -16.02 -6.95
C ASP A 191 11.17 -15.82 -8.23
N LEU A 192 10.65 -15.05 -9.20
CA LEU A 192 11.41 -14.72 -10.40
C LEU A 192 12.53 -13.72 -10.08
N LEU A 193 12.25 -12.72 -9.24
CA LEU A 193 13.22 -11.71 -8.83
C LEU A 193 14.40 -12.32 -8.06
N GLU A 194 14.14 -13.33 -7.23
CA GLU A 194 15.15 -14.09 -6.50
C GLU A 194 16.05 -14.87 -7.46
N LEU A 195 15.48 -15.57 -8.45
CA LEU A 195 16.24 -16.24 -9.51
C LEU A 195 17.10 -15.26 -10.33
N CYS A 196 16.69 -13.99 -10.40
CA CYS A 196 17.43 -12.92 -11.07
C CYS A 196 18.42 -12.16 -10.16
N ASN A 197 18.57 -12.54 -8.89
CA ASN A 197 19.40 -11.84 -7.90
C ASN A 197 19.06 -10.34 -7.78
N THR A 198 17.79 -9.97 -7.90
CA THR A 198 17.36 -8.59 -7.69
C THR A 198 17.56 -8.23 -6.21
N PRO A 199 18.25 -7.13 -5.88
CA PRO A 199 18.52 -6.76 -4.50
C PRO A 199 17.23 -6.35 -3.77
N TYR A 200 17.19 -6.59 -2.47
CA TYR A 200 16.06 -6.25 -1.60
C TYR A 200 16.55 -6.03 -0.17
N PHE A 201 15.69 -5.43 0.66
CA PHE A 201 15.78 -5.48 2.12
C PHE A 201 14.53 -6.14 2.69
N LYS A 202 14.57 -6.56 3.95
CA LYS A 202 13.49 -7.30 4.62
C LYS A 202 12.78 -6.45 5.66
N GLY A 203 11.47 -6.61 5.76
CA GLY A 203 10.64 -5.99 6.79
C GLY A 203 10.94 -4.51 6.94
N SER A 204 11.47 -4.13 8.09
CA SER A 204 11.79 -2.74 8.47
C SER A 204 13.30 -2.46 8.55
N GLU A 205 14.14 -3.22 7.82
CA GLU A 205 15.60 -3.03 7.78
C GLU A 205 16.01 -1.64 7.30
N ASP A 206 15.24 -1.03 6.38
CA ASP A 206 15.46 0.34 5.91
C ASP A 206 15.29 1.41 7.01
N LEU A 207 14.63 1.07 8.11
CA LEU A 207 14.49 1.91 9.31
C LEU A 207 15.51 1.56 10.41
N GLY A 208 16.45 0.66 10.13
CA GLY A 208 17.43 0.17 11.11
C GLY A 208 16.85 -0.85 12.10
N ILE A 209 15.72 -1.50 11.78
CA ILE A 209 15.06 -2.48 12.66
C ILE A 209 15.05 -3.85 11.95
N PRO A 210 16.13 -4.64 12.06
CA PRO A 210 16.22 -5.94 11.40
C PRO A 210 15.21 -6.94 11.99
N ASN A 211 14.75 -7.89 11.16
CA ASN A 211 13.82 -8.96 11.53
C ASN A 211 12.50 -8.46 12.15
N PHE A 212 12.04 -7.27 11.75
CA PHE A 212 10.77 -6.71 12.18
C PHE A 212 9.82 -6.50 10.99
N TYR A 213 8.75 -7.30 10.97
CA TYR A 213 7.78 -7.36 9.89
C TYR A 213 6.40 -6.83 10.33
N ALA A 214 5.54 -6.51 9.36
CA ALA A 214 4.13 -6.26 9.61
C ALA A 214 3.47 -7.48 10.30
N PRO A 215 2.50 -7.25 11.20
CA PRO A 215 1.81 -8.35 11.88
C PRO A 215 1.02 -9.21 10.88
N LEU A 216 1.02 -10.52 11.11
CA LEU A 216 0.32 -11.48 10.26
C LEU A 216 -1.17 -11.51 10.62
N GLU A 217 -2.05 -11.71 9.64
CA GLU A 217 -3.51 -11.75 9.90
C GLU A 217 -4.04 -13.19 9.97
N PHE A 218 -4.93 -13.43 10.94
CA PHE A 218 -5.64 -14.69 11.13
C PHE A 218 -7.14 -14.46 11.08
N ASN A 219 -7.74 -14.70 9.92
CA ASN A 219 -9.20 -14.68 9.75
C ASN A 219 -9.76 -16.08 10.03
N PHE A 220 -10.88 -16.18 10.74
CA PHE A 220 -11.39 -17.49 11.17
C PHE A 220 -12.91 -17.60 11.08
N ARG A 221 -13.40 -18.84 10.96
CA ARG A 221 -14.81 -19.16 10.84
C ARG A 221 -15.42 -19.55 12.17
N VAL A 222 -16.60 -19.00 12.43
CA VAL A 222 -17.47 -19.36 13.55
C VAL A 222 -18.80 -19.86 12.97
N THR A 223 -19.31 -20.96 13.53
CA THR A 223 -20.60 -21.55 13.13
C THR A 223 -21.58 -21.52 14.30
N GLY A 224 -22.87 -21.78 14.04
CA GLY A 224 -23.93 -21.70 15.05
C GLY A 224 -24.33 -20.26 15.39
N VAL A 225 -24.08 -19.31 14.48
CA VAL A 225 -24.44 -17.90 14.63
C VAL A 225 -25.83 -17.67 14.05
N ASP A 226 -26.69 -16.92 14.76
CA ASP A 226 -28.00 -16.50 14.26
C ASP A 226 -27.81 -15.39 13.20
N THR A 227 -27.47 -15.79 11.97
CA THR A 227 -27.17 -14.83 10.91
C THR A 227 -28.41 -14.07 10.43
N GLU A 228 -29.62 -14.61 10.65
CA GLU A 228 -30.87 -13.90 10.34
C GLU A 228 -31.09 -12.73 11.31
N ALA A 229 -30.83 -12.92 12.60
CA ALA A 229 -30.77 -11.83 13.56
C ALA A 229 -29.70 -10.80 13.17
N LEU A 230 -28.50 -11.24 12.76
CA LEU A 230 -27.45 -10.34 12.29
C LEU A 230 -27.87 -9.55 11.04
N LYS A 231 -28.48 -10.18 10.03
CA LYS A 231 -28.98 -9.51 8.81
C LYS A 231 -30.05 -8.45 9.14
N LYS A 232 -30.93 -8.74 10.09
CA LYS A 232 -31.94 -7.78 10.58
C LYS A 232 -31.29 -6.62 11.34
N ALA A 233 -30.37 -6.92 12.26
CA ALA A 233 -29.65 -5.93 13.06
C ALA A 233 -28.74 -5.04 12.21
N ARG A 234 -28.19 -5.57 11.11
CA ARG A 234 -27.34 -4.83 10.15
C ARG A 234 -27.99 -3.60 9.53
N LYS A 235 -29.32 -3.55 9.49
CA LYS A 235 -30.08 -2.37 9.03
C LYS A 235 -29.99 -1.19 10.02
N THR A 236 -29.46 -1.43 11.22
CA THR A 236 -29.16 -0.41 12.22
C THR A 236 -27.65 -0.20 12.29
N THR A 237 -27.18 1.03 12.17
CA THR A 237 -25.76 1.40 12.31
C THR A 237 -25.19 0.96 13.66
N ASN A 238 -26.01 1.00 14.71
CA ASN A 238 -25.62 0.72 16.09
C ASN A 238 -25.03 -0.68 16.32
N PHE A 239 -25.46 -1.71 15.57
CA PHE A 239 -25.03 -3.09 15.84
C PHE A 239 -23.57 -3.36 15.45
N PHE A 240 -23.07 -2.77 14.35
CA PHE A 240 -21.66 -2.95 13.98
C PHE A 240 -20.71 -2.25 14.94
N ASP A 241 -21.11 -1.07 15.42
CA ASP A 241 -20.35 -0.33 16.42
C ASP A 241 -20.39 -1.06 17.77
N GLU A 242 -21.55 -1.60 18.17
CA GLU A 242 -21.68 -2.44 19.35
C GLU A 242 -20.82 -3.72 19.24
N PHE A 243 -20.86 -4.41 18.11
CA PHE A 243 -20.00 -5.58 17.85
C PHE A 243 -18.53 -5.20 18.02
N LYS A 244 -18.07 -4.14 17.36
CA LYS A 244 -16.68 -3.67 17.49
C LYS A 244 -16.32 -3.34 18.93
N LEU A 245 -17.17 -2.61 19.65
CA LEU A 245 -16.93 -2.24 21.05
C LEU A 245 -16.84 -3.46 21.97
N VAL A 246 -17.73 -4.45 21.78
CA VAL A 246 -17.71 -5.71 22.52
C VAL A 246 -16.41 -6.47 22.26
N LEU A 247 -15.99 -6.59 21.00
CA LEU A 247 -14.76 -7.28 20.65
C LEU A 247 -13.52 -6.54 21.15
N LEU A 248 -13.52 -5.21 21.20
CA LEU A 248 -12.43 -4.44 21.78
C LEU A 248 -12.36 -4.54 23.32
N ALA A 249 -13.45 -4.97 23.98
CA ALA A 249 -13.45 -5.28 25.41
C ALA A 249 -12.87 -6.66 25.73
N TYR A 250 -12.64 -7.50 24.71
CA TYR A 250 -12.00 -8.79 24.88
C TYR A 250 -10.57 -8.62 25.39
N LYS A 251 -10.24 -9.35 26.46
CA LYS A 251 -8.88 -9.41 27.00
C LYS A 251 -8.14 -10.55 26.32
N LYS A 252 -7.11 -10.22 25.53
CA LYS A 252 -6.27 -11.20 24.88
C LYS A 252 -5.60 -12.14 25.89
N PHE A 253 -5.37 -13.37 25.46
CA PHE A 253 -4.63 -14.38 26.22
C PHE A 253 -3.16 -14.44 25.80
N ASN A 254 -2.91 -14.48 24.49
CA ASN A 254 -1.55 -14.54 23.96
C ASN A 254 -0.92 -13.14 23.89
N PRO A 255 0.33 -12.97 24.37
CA PRO A 255 0.96 -11.65 24.39
C PRO A 255 1.22 -11.10 22.98
N ARG A 256 1.50 -11.96 22.00
CA ARG A 256 1.76 -11.58 20.60
C ARG A 256 0.51 -11.28 19.78
N THR A 257 -0.68 -11.62 20.28
CA THR A 257 -1.92 -11.37 19.54
C THR A 257 -2.48 -9.98 19.82
N LYS A 258 -3.24 -9.47 18.86
CA LYS A 258 -3.93 -8.18 18.95
C LYS A 258 -5.18 -8.22 18.09
N LEU A 259 -6.25 -7.59 18.57
CA LEU A 259 -7.46 -7.41 17.78
C LEU A 259 -7.51 -5.97 17.26
N VAL A 260 -7.39 -5.81 15.95
CA VAL A 260 -7.31 -4.52 15.27
C VAL A 260 -8.49 -4.38 14.32
N SER A 261 -9.31 -3.34 14.52
CA SER A 261 -10.48 -3.03 13.69
C SER A 261 -11.37 -4.25 13.37
N PRO A 262 -11.82 -5.01 14.39
CA PRO A 262 -12.51 -6.26 14.16
C PRO A 262 -13.77 -6.08 13.31
N SER A 263 -14.03 -7.07 12.46
CA SER A 263 -15.22 -7.10 11.63
C SER A 263 -15.66 -8.53 11.38
N PHE A 264 -16.83 -8.69 10.77
CA PHE A 264 -17.29 -9.99 10.32
C PHE A 264 -18.06 -9.87 9.01
N ILE A 265 -18.08 -10.96 8.26
CA ILE A 265 -19.01 -11.17 7.14
C ILE A 265 -19.85 -12.41 7.41
N ILE A 266 -21.04 -12.44 6.82
CA ILE A 266 -21.87 -13.63 6.81
C ILE A 266 -21.37 -14.49 5.65
N TYR A 267 -20.85 -15.68 5.97
CA TYR A 267 -20.34 -16.63 4.99
C TYR A 267 -21.46 -17.51 4.44
N ASP A 268 -22.34 -18.00 5.32
CA ASP A 268 -23.51 -18.81 4.98
C ASP A 268 -24.58 -18.65 6.08
N ASN A 269 -25.70 -19.38 6.00
CA ASN A 269 -26.87 -19.24 6.88
C ASN A 269 -26.56 -19.34 8.39
N ASN A 270 -25.53 -20.08 8.80
CA ASN A 270 -25.14 -20.23 10.20
C ASN A 270 -23.68 -19.87 10.47
N ASP A 271 -22.95 -19.38 9.46
CA ASP A 271 -21.51 -19.21 9.50
C ASP A 271 -21.11 -17.76 9.26
N VAL A 272 -20.14 -17.30 10.03
CA VAL A 272 -19.49 -16.00 9.83
C VAL A 272 -17.98 -16.18 9.74
N VAL A 273 -17.33 -15.30 9.00
CA VAL A 273 -15.87 -15.11 9.06
C VAL A 273 -15.61 -13.87 9.92
N ILE A 274 -14.77 -14.01 10.93
CA ILE A 274 -14.31 -12.90 11.78
C ILE A 274 -12.91 -12.50 11.33
N SER A 275 -12.69 -11.19 11.20
CA SER A 275 -11.46 -10.57 10.76
C SER A 275 -10.94 -9.57 11.78
N GLY A 276 -9.63 -9.31 11.74
CA GLY A 276 -8.94 -8.33 12.58
C GLY A 276 -8.05 -8.92 13.68
N LEU A 277 -7.99 -10.25 13.83
CA LEU A 277 -7.01 -10.89 14.71
C LEU A 277 -5.64 -10.92 14.01
N GLN A 278 -4.64 -10.38 14.69
CA GLN A 278 -3.28 -10.23 14.19
C GLN A 278 -2.26 -10.83 15.16
N VAL A 279 -1.14 -11.33 14.63
CA VAL A 279 0.01 -11.83 15.39
C VAL A 279 1.25 -10.99 15.10
N PHE A 280 1.85 -10.44 16.15
CA PHE A 280 3.01 -9.53 16.10
C PHE A 280 4.30 -10.30 16.41
N ASN A 281 5.45 -9.71 16.04
CA ASN A 281 6.77 -10.25 16.34
C ASN A 281 6.92 -11.71 15.83
N VAL A 282 6.60 -11.91 14.56
CA VAL A 282 6.78 -13.19 13.86
C VAL A 282 7.89 -13.00 12.83
N ASP A 283 8.90 -13.86 12.87
CA ASP A 283 9.87 -13.95 11.80
C ASP A 283 9.29 -14.76 10.65
N VAL A 284 9.03 -14.10 9.52
CA VAL A 284 8.41 -14.73 8.34
C VAL A 284 9.36 -15.66 7.58
N GLU A 285 10.64 -15.68 7.94
CA GLU A 285 11.63 -16.62 7.41
C GLU A 285 11.75 -17.90 8.25
N ASP A 286 11.27 -17.87 9.50
CA ASP A 286 11.30 -19.01 10.40
C ASP A 286 10.00 -19.81 10.30
N GLU A 287 10.06 -20.95 9.61
CA GLU A 287 8.92 -21.86 9.47
C GLU A 287 8.36 -22.35 10.81
N GLU A 288 9.19 -22.47 11.84
CA GLU A 288 8.74 -22.90 13.17
C GLU A 288 8.04 -21.74 13.90
N ASP A 289 8.54 -20.51 13.79
CA ASP A 289 7.86 -19.35 14.34
C ASP A 289 6.52 -19.09 13.65
N LEU A 290 6.43 -19.25 12.32
CA LEU A 290 5.16 -19.21 11.58
C LEU A 290 4.15 -20.26 12.09
N LYS A 291 4.60 -21.49 12.34
CA LYS A 291 3.74 -22.55 12.91
C LYS A 291 3.27 -22.20 14.33
N ASN A 292 4.14 -21.61 15.15
CA ASN A 292 3.80 -21.21 16.51
C ASN A 292 2.83 -20.01 16.51
N ALA A 293 3.07 -19.01 15.66
CA ALA A 293 2.17 -17.89 15.44
C ALA A 293 0.77 -18.34 15.01
N TYR A 294 0.68 -19.35 14.11
CA TYR A 294 -0.60 -19.93 13.73
C TYR A 294 -1.32 -20.57 14.92
N LYS A 295 -0.63 -21.38 15.73
CA LYS A 295 -1.21 -22.04 16.91
C LYS A 295 -1.71 -21.03 17.95
N GLU A 296 -0.92 -19.98 18.22
CA GLU A 296 -1.29 -18.90 19.13
C GLU A 296 -2.53 -18.15 18.65
N ALA A 297 -2.59 -17.81 17.36
CA ALA A 297 -3.76 -17.16 16.77
C ALA A 297 -4.99 -18.07 16.82
N GLU A 298 -4.81 -19.36 16.57
CA GLU A 298 -5.91 -20.32 16.62
C GLU A 298 -6.49 -20.49 18.03
N GLU A 299 -5.62 -20.54 19.05
CA GLU A 299 -6.03 -20.54 20.45
C GLU A 299 -6.78 -19.24 20.81
N GLU A 300 -6.23 -18.09 20.42
CA GLU A 300 -6.89 -16.79 20.62
C GLU A 300 -8.27 -16.74 19.94
N ALA A 301 -8.40 -17.26 18.72
CA ALA A 301 -9.66 -17.32 17.99
C ALA A 301 -10.70 -18.19 18.71
N ARG A 302 -10.28 -19.32 19.29
CA ARG A 302 -11.17 -20.19 20.10
C ARG A 302 -11.64 -19.48 21.36
N LEU A 303 -10.75 -18.80 22.07
CA LEU A 303 -11.07 -18.02 23.28
C LEU A 303 -11.97 -16.83 22.96
N LEU A 304 -11.68 -16.10 21.89
CA LEU A 304 -12.53 -15.02 21.38
C LEU A 304 -13.93 -15.55 21.01
N THR A 305 -14.01 -16.73 20.39
CA THR A 305 -15.31 -17.36 20.09
C THR A 305 -16.09 -17.70 21.36
N ALA A 306 -15.42 -18.22 22.40
CA ALA A 306 -16.04 -18.49 23.69
C ALA A 306 -16.50 -17.20 24.39
N PHE A 307 -15.75 -16.10 24.26
CA PHE A 307 -16.17 -14.78 24.74
C PHE A 307 -17.42 -14.29 24.02
N LEU A 308 -17.47 -14.37 22.68
CA LEU A 308 -18.62 -13.95 21.88
C LEU A 308 -19.88 -14.74 22.24
N LYS A 309 -19.73 -16.05 22.46
CA LYS A 309 -20.80 -16.95 22.89
C LYS A 309 -21.49 -16.47 24.18
N ASN A 310 -20.72 -15.92 25.12
CA ASN A 310 -21.25 -15.46 26.40
C ASN A 310 -21.68 -13.98 26.41
N THR A 311 -21.38 -13.23 25.34
CA THR A 311 -21.54 -11.76 25.33
C THR A 311 -22.60 -11.29 24.34
N LEU A 312 -22.74 -11.96 23.19
CA LEU A 312 -23.66 -11.56 22.12
C LEU A 312 -24.76 -12.59 21.92
N ILE A 313 -26.03 -12.16 21.98
CA ILE A 313 -27.18 -13.06 21.84
C ILE A 313 -27.17 -13.84 20.52
N SER A 314 -26.75 -13.20 19.42
CA SER A 314 -26.66 -13.82 18.10
C SER A 314 -25.55 -14.88 18.00
N PHE A 315 -24.64 -14.93 18.98
CA PHE A 315 -23.52 -15.87 19.05
C PHE A 315 -23.71 -16.93 20.16
N LYS A 316 -24.84 -16.94 20.88
CA LYS A 316 -25.04 -17.81 22.07
C LYS A 316 -24.83 -19.32 21.81
N ASP A 317 -25.09 -19.77 20.59
CA ASP A 317 -24.98 -21.18 20.18
C ASP A 317 -23.71 -21.44 19.37
N CYS A 318 -22.81 -20.44 19.27
CA CYS A 318 -21.70 -20.51 18.35
C CYS A 318 -20.57 -21.42 18.83
N THR A 319 -19.79 -21.93 17.88
CA THR A 319 -18.54 -22.66 18.09
C THR A 319 -17.51 -22.27 17.04
N TYR A 320 -16.23 -22.37 17.41
CA TYR A 320 -15.14 -22.21 16.46
C TYR A 320 -15.21 -23.32 15.41
N LYS A 321 -15.16 -22.97 14.13
CA LYS A 321 -15.25 -23.92 13.02
C LYS A 321 -13.89 -24.25 12.44
N SER A 322 -13.15 -23.24 12.01
CA SER A 322 -11.83 -23.42 11.36
C SER A 322 -11.06 -22.11 11.26
N GLY A 323 -9.74 -22.22 11.15
CA GLY A 323 -8.83 -21.13 10.80
C GLY A 323 -8.62 -21.03 9.29
N PRO A 324 -7.78 -20.09 8.84
CA PRO A 324 -7.37 -20.01 7.45
C PRO A 324 -6.42 -21.16 7.10
N GLU A 325 -6.22 -21.44 5.81
CA GLU A 325 -5.20 -22.40 5.36
C GLU A 325 -3.79 -21.90 5.68
N SER A 326 -3.57 -20.60 5.52
CA SER A 326 -2.32 -19.91 5.84
C SER A 326 -2.57 -18.51 6.42
N LEU A 327 -1.66 -18.04 7.27
CA LEU A 327 -1.65 -16.65 7.72
C LEU A 327 -1.45 -15.72 6.52
N PHE A 328 -2.13 -14.57 6.51
CA PHE A 328 -1.80 -13.54 5.53
C PHE A 328 -0.52 -12.83 5.98
N ILE A 329 0.48 -12.79 5.10
CA ILE A 329 1.75 -12.09 5.31
C ILE A 329 1.70 -10.76 4.53
N PRO A 330 1.48 -9.61 5.19
CA PRO A 330 1.32 -8.35 4.49
C PRO A 330 2.62 -7.79 3.91
N GLU A 331 3.75 -8.15 4.53
CA GLU A 331 5.09 -7.62 4.29
C GLU A 331 6.14 -8.73 4.45
N TYR A 332 7.09 -8.79 3.52
CA TYR A 332 8.28 -9.62 3.63
C TYR A 332 9.51 -8.91 3.04
N ARG A 333 9.77 -9.06 1.75
CA ARG A 333 10.88 -8.42 1.03
C ARG A 333 10.41 -7.16 0.31
N HIS A 334 11.26 -6.14 0.27
CA HIS A 334 11.09 -4.92 -0.52
C HIS A 334 12.23 -4.84 -1.54
N TYR A 335 11.93 -5.17 -2.80
CA TYR A 335 12.94 -5.22 -3.87
C TYR A 335 13.29 -3.83 -4.38
N GLU A 336 14.54 -3.66 -4.81
CA GLU A 336 14.98 -2.39 -5.37
C GLU A 336 14.46 -2.21 -6.80
N GLY A 337 13.57 -1.23 -6.95
CA GLY A 337 13.15 -0.72 -8.24
C GLY A 337 14.09 0.38 -8.74
N ARG A 338 13.93 0.77 -10.01
CA ARG A 338 14.58 1.96 -10.58
C ARG A 338 14.11 3.26 -9.92
N TYR A 339 12.99 3.20 -9.21
CA TYR A 339 12.56 4.21 -8.26
C TYR A 339 12.12 3.53 -6.95
N LYS A 340 12.47 4.11 -5.81
CA LYS A 340 12.00 3.69 -4.49
C LYS A 340 10.98 4.71 -3.99
N LEU A 341 9.71 4.34 -3.92
CA LEU A 341 8.66 5.23 -3.39
C LEU A 341 8.86 5.42 -1.89
N THR A 342 8.85 6.68 -1.47
CA THR A 342 9.15 7.09 -0.09
C THR A 342 7.92 7.62 0.63
N VAL A 343 8.01 7.77 1.96
CA VAL A 343 6.95 8.43 2.73
C VAL A 343 6.89 9.91 2.37
N ALA A 344 8.03 10.54 2.09
CA ALA A 344 8.11 11.90 1.60
C ALA A 344 7.33 12.12 0.28
N ASP A 345 7.37 11.16 -0.65
CA ASP A 345 6.57 11.24 -1.89
C ASP A 345 5.06 11.22 -1.60
N ILE A 346 4.66 10.46 -0.58
CA ILE A 346 3.27 10.39 -0.13
C ILE A 346 2.85 11.67 0.59
N LEU A 347 3.72 12.21 1.45
CA LEU A 347 3.54 13.51 2.13
C LEU A 347 3.33 14.65 1.11
N GLU A 348 4.03 14.59 -0.01
CA GLU A 348 3.96 15.59 -1.07
C GLU A 348 2.77 15.41 -2.01
N ASN A 349 1.91 14.39 -1.80
CA ASN A 349 0.89 13.98 -2.76
C ASN A 349 1.50 13.94 -4.18
N ARG A 350 2.62 13.24 -4.36
CA ARG A 350 3.42 13.40 -5.58
C ARG A 350 2.73 12.83 -6.83
N ASP A 351 2.63 13.66 -7.87
CA ASP A 351 2.13 13.27 -9.20
C ASP A 351 3.30 13.02 -10.17
N PHE A 352 3.67 11.76 -10.35
CA PHE A 352 4.80 11.31 -11.18
C PHE A 352 4.45 11.35 -12.68
N LYS A 353 5.45 11.71 -13.50
CA LYS A 353 5.29 11.73 -14.97
C LYS A 353 5.01 10.36 -15.56
N ASP A 354 5.62 9.33 -14.98
CA ASP A 354 5.52 7.92 -15.33
C ASP A 354 4.49 7.17 -14.45
N LYS A 355 3.50 7.89 -13.87
CA LYS A 355 2.46 7.25 -13.04
C LYS A 355 1.71 6.15 -13.78
N ILE A 356 1.43 5.08 -13.04
CA ILE A 356 0.68 3.91 -13.50
C ILE A 356 -0.50 3.55 -12.59
N GLY A 357 -0.60 4.14 -11.41
CA GLY A 357 -1.75 4.02 -10.53
C GLY A 357 -1.85 5.18 -9.54
N LEU A 358 -3.00 5.33 -8.90
CA LEU A 358 -3.23 6.30 -7.83
C LEU A 358 -3.59 5.59 -6.53
N CYS A 359 -3.17 6.16 -5.41
CA CYS A 359 -3.44 5.66 -4.06
C CYS A 359 -3.82 6.80 -3.12
N SER A 360 -4.61 6.51 -2.10
CA SER A 360 -5.01 7.47 -1.06
C SER A 360 -5.01 6.85 0.36
N GLN A 361 -4.33 5.71 0.54
CA GLN A 361 -4.22 5.08 1.85
C GLN A 361 -3.28 5.87 2.74
N GLU A 362 -3.57 5.90 4.03
CA GLU A 362 -2.68 6.45 5.05
C GLU A 362 -1.39 5.63 5.20
N VAL A 363 -0.30 6.29 5.58
CA VAL A 363 0.94 5.61 6.00
C VAL A 363 0.80 5.23 7.46
N ASP A 364 0.67 3.93 7.71
CA ASP A 364 0.35 3.38 9.02
C ASP A 364 1.57 2.72 9.65
N ALA A 365 2.14 3.36 10.68
CA ALA A 365 3.26 2.83 11.45
C ALA A 365 2.81 2.17 12.77
N SER A 366 1.53 1.81 12.90
CA SER A 366 0.98 1.16 14.10
C SER A 366 1.66 -0.18 14.40
N LYS A 367 2.34 -0.80 13.43
CA LYS A 367 3.21 -1.98 13.67
C LYS A 367 4.26 -1.72 14.75
N PHE A 368 4.75 -0.48 14.89
CA PHE A 368 5.76 -0.11 15.90
C PHE A 368 5.18 0.34 17.25
N THR A 369 3.86 0.24 17.44
CA THR A 369 3.20 0.73 18.66
C THR A 369 2.63 -0.38 19.52
N ASN A 370 2.69 -0.17 20.83
CA ASN A 370 2.06 -1.02 21.83
C ASN A 370 0.58 -0.59 22.05
N ASP A 371 -0.23 -1.49 22.62
CA ASP A 371 -1.54 -1.17 23.23
C ASP A 371 -2.63 -0.59 22.33
N ASN A 372 -2.88 -1.17 21.15
CA ASN A 372 -3.98 -0.74 20.24
C ASN A 372 -3.91 0.73 19.77
N THR A 373 -2.80 1.42 20.01
CA THR A 373 -2.59 2.78 19.53
C THR A 373 -2.47 2.78 18.01
N ARG A 374 -3.17 3.69 17.34
CA ARG A 374 -2.96 3.97 15.92
C ARG A 374 -1.89 5.04 15.78
N TYR A 375 -0.91 4.80 14.91
CA TYR A 375 0.14 5.77 14.59
C TYR A 375 0.16 6.03 13.09
N ILE A 376 -0.54 7.09 12.69
CA ILE A 376 -0.67 7.47 11.29
C ILE A 376 0.34 8.56 10.99
N VAL A 377 1.39 8.22 10.25
CA VAL A 377 2.47 9.16 9.92
C VAL A 377 1.94 10.31 9.08
N ILE A 378 1.19 9.97 8.03
CA ILE A 378 0.54 10.92 7.13
C ILE A 378 -0.67 10.27 6.46
N LYS A 379 -1.72 11.06 6.24
CA LYS A 379 -2.88 10.69 5.44
C LYS A 379 -2.88 11.52 4.13
N PRO A 380 -2.46 10.95 2.99
CA PRO A 380 -2.47 11.67 1.72
C PRO A 380 -3.90 11.94 1.25
N ASN A 381 -4.06 12.94 0.39
CA ASN A 381 -5.30 13.08 -0.37
C ASN A 381 -5.33 12.10 -1.55
N VAL A 382 -4.27 12.14 -2.36
CA VAL A 382 -3.98 11.20 -3.43
C VAL A 382 -2.53 11.38 -3.81
N TYR A 383 -1.84 10.28 -4.10
CA TYR A 383 -0.52 10.30 -4.70
C TYR A 383 -0.47 9.23 -5.79
N SER A 384 0.57 9.27 -6.62
CA SER A 384 0.72 8.34 -7.73
C SER A 384 1.82 7.31 -7.47
N ILE A 385 1.60 6.09 -7.98
CA ILE A 385 2.61 5.04 -8.04
C ILE A 385 3.38 5.19 -9.35
N PRO A 386 4.70 5.44 -9.34
CA PRO A 386 5.50 5.55 -10.55
C PRO A 386 5.81 4.17 -11.13
N LEU A 387 5.95 4.08 -12.47
CA LEU A 387 6.42 2.88 -13.15
C LEU A 387 7.81 2.45 -12.64
N GLY A 388 8.67 3.41 -12.29
CA GLY A 388 10.01 3.12 -11.75
C GLY A 388 10.01 2.20 -10.53
N SER A 389 8.94 2.21 -9.71
CA SER A 389 8.80 1.31 -8.56
C SER A 389 8.46 -0.13 -8.95
N LEU A 390 8.03 -0.38 -10.18
CA LEU A 390 7.73 -1.72 -10.67
C LEU A 390 8.85 -2.29 -11.53
N VAL A 391 9.76 -1.48 -12.05
CA VAL A 391 10.88 -1.96 -12.88
C VAL A 391 12.07 -2.25 -11.96
N PRO A 392 12.51 -3.52 -11.82
CA PRO A 392 13.66 -3.85 -10.99
C PRO A 392 14.94 -3.14 -11.45
N VAL A 393 15.83 -2.84 -10.51
CA VAL A 393 17.06 -2.08 -10.79
C VAL A 393 17.98 -2.79 -11.79
N ASN A 394 17.99 -4.13 -11.80
CA ASN A 394 18.88 -4.97 -12.60
C ASN A 394 18.22 -5.64 -13.81
N LEU A 395 16.94 -5.35 -14.10
CA LEU A 395 16.19 -6.00 -15.17
C LEU A 395 15.54 -4.98 -16.10
N ASP A 396 15.49 -5.30 -17.40
CA ASP A 396 14.94 -4.42 -18.42
C ASP A 396 13.49 -4.76 -18.76
N ASN A 397 13.16 -6.05 -18.81
CA ASN A 397 11.88 -6.57 -19.27
C ASN A 397 11.04 -7.27 -18.21
N VAL A 398 11.22 -6.88 -16.95
CA VAL A 398 10.47 -7.43 -15.82
C VAL A 398 9.69 -6.31 -15.11
N LEU A 399 8.48 -6.64 -14.68
CA LEU A 399 7.70 -5.83 -13.74
C LEU A 399 7.48 -6.63 -12.46
N MET A 400 7.65 -5.99 -11.30
CA MET A 400 7.35 -6.57 -9.99
C MET A 400 6.09 -5.94 -9.40
N LEU A 401 5.20 -6.79 -8.87
CA LEU A 401 3.92 -6.39 -8.30
C LEU A 401 3.80 -6.76 -6.83
N GLY A 402 2.80 -6.20 -6.15
CA GLY A 402 2.46 -6.55 -4.77
C GLY A 402 3.20 -5.73 -3.72
N ALA A 403 3.22 -6.23 -2.48
CA ALA A 403 3.89 -5.57 -1.35
C ALA A 403 5.39 -5.32 -1.58
N LYS A 404 5.96 -6.20 -2.42
CA LYS A 404 7.39 -6.34 -2.67
C LYS A 404 7.96 -5.36 -3.69
N ALA A 405 7.11 -4.56 -4.34
CA ALA A 405 7.53 -3.54 -5.28
C ALA A 405 8.40 -2.47 -4.60
N GLY A 406 9.06 -1.63 -5.39
CA GLY A 406 10.10 -0.70 -4.95
C GLY A 406 9.58 0.45 -4.09
N PHE A 407 9.33 0.15 -2.81
CA PHE A 407 8.79 1.04 -1.78
C PHE A 407 9.69 0.99 -0.53
N THR A 408 9.75 2.06 0.25
CA THR A 408 10.24 1.96 1.64
C THR A 408 9.23 1.21 2.50
N SER A 409 9.67 0.60 3.61
CA SER A 409 8.81 -0.25 4.44
C SER A 409 7.57 0.48 4.95
N LEU A 410 7.73 1.74 5.35
CA LEU A 410 6.61 2.60 5.74
C LEU A 410 5.73 2.96 4.55
N ALA A 411 6.28 3.37 3.41
CA ALA A 411 5.50 3.70 2.22
C ALA A 411 4.66 2.50 1.74
N SER A 412 5.18 1.27 1.88
CA SER A 412 4.48 0.03 1.53
C SER A 412 3.21 -0.21 2.37
N THR A 413 3.12 0.32 3.60
CA THR A 413 1.88 0.25 4.40
C THR A 413 0.71 0.99 3.75
N SER A 414 1.01 1.97 2.88
CA SER A 414 0.02 2.70 2.09
C SER A 414 -0.08 2.14 0.66
N ALA A 415 1.04 2.14 -0.08
CA ALA A 415 1.09 1.74 -1.49
C ALA A 415 0.79 0.25 -1.70
N GLY A 416 1.07 -0.57 -0.68
CA GLY A 416 0.81 -1.99 -0.64
C GLY A 416 -0.59 -2.36 -0.19
N SER A 417 -1.60 -1.48 -0.21
CA SER A 417 -2.97 -1.92 0.03
C SER A 417 -3.45 -2.85 -1.10
N ILE A 418 -4.20 -3.91 -0.79
CA ILE A 418 -4.64 -4.90 -1.80
C ILE A 418 -5.41 -4.24 -2.98
N PRO A 419 -6.36 -3.31 -2.76
CA PRO A 419 -7.02 -2.60 -3.87
C PRO A 419 -6.04 -1.86 -4.78
N THR A 420 -5.02 -1.21 -4.21
CA THR A 420 -3.94 -0.55 -4.97
C THR A 420 -3.14 -1.57 -5.76
N ARG A 421 -2.71 -2.69 -5.13
CA ARG A 421 -1.97 -3.77 -5.80
C ARG A 421 -2.71 -4.29 -7.03
N ILE A 422 -4.02 -4.52 -6.93
CA ILE A 422 -4.86 -4.97 -8.06
C ILE A 422 -4.90 -3.93 -9.19
N THR A 423 -5.05 -2.65 -8.83
CA THR A 423 -5.08 -1.53 -9.80
C THR A 423 -3.73 -1.38 -10.51
N VAL A 424 -2.65 -1.50 -9.76
CA VAL A 424 -1.26 -1.48 -10.26
C VAL A 424 -0.98 -2.71 -11.12
N GLY A 425 -1.53 -3.87 -10.78
CA GLY A 425 -1.47 -5.08 -11.61
C GLY A 425 -2.14 -4.89 -12.96
N GLU A 426 -3.37 -4.38 -13.00
CA GLU A 426 -4.06 -4.02 -14.25
C GLU A 426 -3.20 -3.06 -15.10
N ALA A 427 -2.59 -2.05 -14.46
CA ALA A 427 -1.70 -1.12 -15.15
C ALA A 427 -0.42 -1.80 -15.68
N ALA A 428 0.18 -2.74 -14.94
CA ALA A 428 1.36 -3.47 -15.37
C ALA A 428 1.09 -4.38 -16.57
N GLY A 429 -0.09 -5.02 -16.63
CA GLY A 429 -0.54 -5.73 -17.83
C GLY A 429 -0.64 -4.81 -19.05
N LEU A 430 -1.16 -3.60 -18.87
CA LEU A 430 -1.23 -2.57 -19.93
C LEU A 430 0.15 -2.02 -20.31
N VAL A 431 1.07 -1.83 -19.35
CA VAL A 431 2.47 -1.45 -19.61
C VAL A 431 3.14 -2.53 -20.44
N SER A 432 2.97 -3.81 -20.07
CA SER A 432 3.52 -4.95 -20.80
C SER A 432 3.01 -5.03 -22.24
N ALA A 433 1.71 -4.81 -22.44
CA ALA A 433 1.13 -4.72 -23.77
C ALA A 433 1.69 -3.54 -24.57
N PHE A 434 1.80 -2.36 -23.96
CA PHE A 434 2.38 -1.17 -24.57
C PHE A 434 3.85 -1.41 -24.99
N SER A 435 4.64 -2.03 -24.10
CA SER A 435 6.02 -2.44 -24.36
C SER A 435 6.14 -3.35 -25.58
N THR A 436 5.27 -4.35 -25.69
CA THR A 436 5.21 -5.25 -26.85
C THR A 436 4.81 -4.50 -28.13
N ILE A 437 3.81 -3.63 -28.07
CA ILE A 437 3.31 -2.88 -29.24
C ILE A 437 4.35 -1.89 -29.76
N ARG A 438 5.10 -1.25 -28.86
CA ARG A 438 6.09 -0.23 -29.18
C ARG A 438 7.51 -0.77 -29.33
N SER A 439 7.71 -2.08 -29.13
CA SER A 439 9.03 -2.71 -29.09
C SER A 439 10.01 -1.98 -28.17
N ILE A 440 9.54 -1.60 -26.98
CA ILE A 440 10.32 -0.89 -25.95
C ILE A 440 10.17 -1.62 -24.62
N SER A 441 11.27 -1.91 -23.94
CA SER A 441 11.22 -2.57 -22.64
C SER A 441 10.57 -1.66 -21.57
N PRO A 442 9.94 -2.21 -20.53
CA PRO A 442 9.51 -1.46 -19.36
C PRO A 442 10.57 -0.49 -18.81
N ALA A 443 11.82 -0.92 -18.75
CA ALA A 443 12.96 -0.08 -18.44
C ALA A 443 13.18 1.06 -19.43
N GLY A 444 13.11 0.78 -20.74
CA GLY A 444 13.26 1.76 -21.80
C GLY A 444 12.18 2.85 -21.76
N ILE A 445 10.96 2.52 -21.32
CA ILE A 445 9.88 3.50 -21.13
C ILE A 445 10.27 4.59 -20.14
N LEU A 446 10.98 4.26 -19.05
CA LEU A 446 11.40 5.23 -18.03
C LEU A 446 12.37 6.28 -18.59
N SER A 447 13.15 5.91 -19.59
CA SER A 447 14.07 6.80 -20.31
C SER A 447 13.43 7.48 -21.52
N ALA A 448 12.16 7.21 -21.81
CA ALA A 448 11.47 7.77 -22.96
C ALA A 448 11.09 9.25 -22.73
N GLY A 449 10.96 10.01 -23.81
CA GLY A 449 10.56 11.41 -23.73
C GLY A 449 9.12 11.60 -23.23
N ASP A 450 8.80 12.82 -22.77
CA ASP A 450 7.49 13.18 -22.19
C ASP A 450 6.29 12.79 -23.09
N ASN A 451 6.46 12.79 -24.41
CA ASN A 451 5.42 12.39 -25.36
C ASN A 451 5.06 10.90 -25.23
N GLU A 452 6.05 10.03 -25.03
CA GLU A 452 5.84 8.59 -24.92
C GLU A 452 5.24 8.24 -23.56
N LEU A 453 5.71 8.86 -22.47
CA LEU A 453 5.08 8.73 -21.15
C LEU A 453 3.62 9.21 -21.17
N LYS A 454 3.32 10.27 -21.90
CA LYS A 454 1.93 10.74 -22.11
C LYS A 454 1.12 9.76 -22.95
N ALA A 455 1.71 9.10 -23.93
CA ALA A 455 1.05 8.05 -24.72
C ALA A 455 0.73 6.84 -23.85
N LEU A 456 1.68 6.40 -23.02
CA LEU A 456 1.48 5.33 -22.04
C LEU A 456 0.34 5.66 -21.06
N ARG A 457 0.36 6.83 -20.42
CA ARG A 457 -0.71 7.22 -19.48
C ARG A 457 -2.08 7.23 -20.13
N LYS A 458 -2.18 7.70 -21.39
CA LYS A 458 -3.43 7.64 -22.17
C LYS A 458 -3.84 6.20 -22.46
N TYR A 459 -2.88 5.34 -22.77
CA TYR A 459 -3.12 3.91 -23.03
C TYR A 459 -3.66 3.21 -21.78
N ILE A 460 -2.99 3.39 -20.63
CA ILE A 460 -3.41 2.83 -19.34
C ILE A 460 -4.80 3.34 -18.93
N ASN A 461 -5.06 4.65 -19.06
CA ASN A 461 -6.36 5.23 -18.72
C ASN A 461 -7.49 4.70 -19.63
N ARG A 462 -7.22 4.50 -20.92
CA ARG A 462 -8.17 3.84 -21.82
C ARG A 462 -8.45 2.39 -21.42
N GLY A 463 -7.52 1.70 -20.76
CA GLY A 463 -7.67 0.34 -20.28
C GLY A 463 -8.57 0.20 -19.05
N GLY A 464 -8.81 1.28 -18.30
CA GLY A 464 -9.74 1.28 -17.16
C GLY A 464 -9.16 1.84 -15.85
N VAL A 465 -7.85 2.12 -15.82
CA VAL A 465 -7.12 2.62 -14.65
C VAL A 465 -7.24 4.14 -14.54
N GLU A 466 -7.56 4.67 -13.35
CA GLU A 466 -7.63 6.11 -13.12
C GLU A 466 -6.23 6.72 -13.01
N LEU A 467 -5.94 7.74 -13.82
CA LEU A 467 -4.64 8.45 -13.87
C LEU A 467 -4.82 9.96 -14.05
N ALA A 468 -5.91 10.53 -13.51
CA ALA A 468 -6.13 11.97 -13.51
C ALA A 468 -4.90 12.72 -12.99
N ASP A 469 -4.63 13.88 -13.59
CA ASP A 469 -3.63 14.82 -13.07
C ASP A 469 -4.20 15.59 -11.88
N PHE A 470 -3.36 15.77 -10.87
CA PHE A 470 -3.74 16.32 -9.56
C PHE A 470 -2.58 17.18 -9.01
N SER A 471 -2.89 18.04 -8.06
CA SER A 471 -1.93 19.03 -7.52
C SER A 471 -2.32 19.51 -6.13
N GLU A 472 -3.07 18.69 -5.39
CA GLU A 472 -3.56 19.00 -4.07
C GLU A 472 -2.43 18.89 -3.05
N ASP A 473 -2.19 19.97 -2.33
CA ASP A 473 -1.20 20.03 -1.25
C ASP A 473 -1.80 19.55 0.08
N ILE A 474 -0.94 19.08 0.98
CA ILE A 474 -1.28 18.93 2.39
C ILE A 474 -1.25 20.32 3.04
N LEU A 475 -2.33 20.66 3.74
CA LEU A 475 -2.49 21.94 4.44
C LEU A 475 -2.23 21.76 5.94
N ILE A 476 -1.69 22.80 6.57
CA ILE A 476 -1.57 22.90 8.02
C ILE A 476 -2.97 23.18 8.58
N PRO A 477 -3.52 22.33 9.45
CA PRO A 477 -4.91 22.46 9.90
C PRO A 477 -5.24 23.81 10.57
N GLU A 478 -4.29 24.41 11.29
CA GLU A 478 -4.53 25.67 12.00
C GLU A 478 -4.48 26.92 11.12
N THR A 479 -3.70 26.91 10.04
CA THR A 479 -3.47 28.10 9.20
C THR A 479 -4.04 27.97 7.79
N GLU A 480 -4.39 26.76 7.37
CA GLU A 480 -4.75 26.40 5.98
C GLU A 480 -3.64 26.71 4.95
N GLU A 481 -2.44 27.06 5.40
CA GLU A 481 -1.27 27.25 4.55
C GLU A 481 -0.73 25.89 4.09
N LYS A 482 -0.02 25.88 2.96
CA LYS A 482 0.61 24.66 2.47
C LYS A 482 1.72 24.23 3.41
N LEU A 483 1.72 22.96 3.80
CA LEU A 483 2.79 22.40 4.63
C LEU A 483 4.16 22.54 3.95
N THR A 484 4.20 22.45 2.62
CA THR A 484 5.41 22.58 1.79
C THR A 484 6.02 23.99 1.81
N GLU A 485 5.24 25.01 2.16
CA GLU A 485 5.69 26.41 2.25
C GLU A 485 6.17 26.78 3.67
N HIS A 486 5.94 25.90 4.66
CA HIS A 486 6.39 26.12 6.03
C HIS A 486 7.92 26.09 6.14
N TRP A 487 8.51 26.98 6.94
CA TRP A 487 9.97 27.09 7.06
C TRP A 487 10.64 25.80 7.55
N ALA A 488 9.94 25.01 8.36
CA ALA A 488 10.41 23.75 8.91
C ALA A 488 10.10 22.54 8.02
N TYR A 489 9.51 22.74 6.83
CA TYR A 489 9.04 21.66 5.96
C TYR A 489 10.12 20.62 5.66
N SER A 490 11.33 21.05 5.30
CA SER A 490 12.42 20.13 4.98
C SER A 490 12.77 19.22 6.17
N TYR A 491 12.63 19.69 7.40
CA TYR A 491 12.85 18.91 8.62
C TYR A 491 11.71 17.94 8.90
N ILE A 492 10.47 18.39 8.72
CA ILE A 492 9.26 17.56 8.80
C ILE A 492 9.37 16.40 7.82
N ARG A 493 9.70 16.70 6.56
CA ARG A 493 9.93 15.71 5.50
C ARG A 493 10.97 14.66 5.89
N ASN A 494 12.08 15.07 6.51
CA ASN A 494 13.13 14.14 6.97
C ASN A 494 12.62 13.23 8.10
N LEU A 495 11.94 13.79 9.11
CA LEU A 495 11.47 13.01 10.26
C LEU A 495 10.30 12.07 9.90
N VAL A 496 9.41 12.51 9.01
CA VAL A 496 8.30 11.70 8.47
C VAL A 496 8.81 10.49 7.70
N GLU A 497 9.92 10.61 6.96
CA GLU A 497 10.51 9.49 6.22
C GLU A 497 10.81 8.29 7.11
N TYR A 498 11.27 8.56 8.34
CA TYR A 498 11.59 7.53 9.33
C TYR A 498 10.43 7.21 10.29
N GLY A 499 9.25 7.80 10.08
CA GLY A 499 8.10 7.68 10.99
C GLY A 499 8.41 8.15 12.41
N LEU A 500 9.24 9.18 12.56
CA LEU A 500 9.63 9.75 13.86
C LEU A 500 8.61 10.76 14.39
N ILE A 501 7.87 11.38 13.48
CA ILE A 501 6.76 12.27 13.78
C ILE A 501 5.54 11.83 12.99
N SER A 502 4.35 12.20 13.48
CA SER A 502 3.07 11.79 12.92
C SER A 502 2.14 12.99 12.87
N GLY A 503 1.53 13.24 11.71
CA GLY A 503 0.43 14.20 11.56
C GLY A 503 -0.94 13.62 11.97
N GLY A 504 -1.02 12.31 12.21
CA GLY A 504 -2.30 11.65 12.47
C GLY A 504 -3.25 11.72 11.27
N VAL A 505 -4.53 11.42 11.51
CA VAL A 505 -5.56 11.42 10.46
C VAL A 505 -5.95 12.82 9.95
N GLU A 506 -5.57 13.85 10.70
CA GLU A 506 -5.81 15.27 10.37
C GLU A 506 -4.59 15.95 9.75
N ASN A 507 -3.45 15.24 9.63
CA ASN A 507 -2.17 15.78 9.18
C ASN A 507 -1.67 17.00 10.00
N ASP A 508 -1.98 17.01 11.29
CA ASP A 508 -1.58 18.03 12.25
C ASP A 508 -0.25 17.65 12.93
N PHE A 509 0.84 18.27 12.48
CA PHE A 509 2.18 18.09 13.06
C PHE A 509 2.44 18.95 14.31
N LYS A 510 1.44 19.66 14.83
CA LYS A 510 1.52 20.46 16.06
C LYS A 510 2.65 21.50 16.04
N LEU A 511 2.87 22.11 14.87
CA LEU A 511 4.05 22.95 14.59
C LEU A 511 4.24 24.09 15.59
N ASN A 512 3.14 24.72 16.03
CA ASN A 512 3.14 25.86 16.96
C ASN A 512 3.04 25.45 18.44
N TYR A 513 3.03 24.16 18.75
CA TYR A 513 2.87 23.67 20.12
C TYR A 513 4.17 23.85 20.91
N GLU A 514 4.07 24.36 22.15
CA GLU A 514 5.23 24.50 23.04
C GLU A 514 5.75 23.11 23.44
N ALA A 515 7.03 22.87 23.17
CA ALA A 515 7.65 21.59 23.46
C ALA A 515 8.08 21.47 24.93
N SER A 516 8.16 20.22 25.40
CA SER A 516 8.77 19.82 26.66
C SER A 516 10.12 19.14 26.42
N GLN A 517 10.94 19.03 27.48
CA GLN A 517 12.27 18.43 27.39
C GLN A 517 12.21 16.96 26.95
N ASP A 518 11.31 16.17 27.53
CA ASP A 518 11.09 14.76 27.18
C ASP A 518 10.77 14.55 25.69
N VAL A 519 9.92 15.38 25.08
CA VAL A 519 9.58 15.28 23.65
C VAL A 519 10.82 15.44 22.77
N MET A 520 11.64 16.47 23.04
CA MET A 520 12.88 16.69 22.28
C MET A 520 13.88 15.54 22.50
N VAL A 521 14.00 15.03 23.73
CA VAL A 521 14.91 13.94 24.08
C VAL A 521 14.51 12.63 23.41
N VAL A 522 13.23 12.27 23.45
CA VAL A 522 12.72 11.08 22.76
C VAL A 522 12.97 11.19 21.26
N LEU A 523 12.69 12.37 20.67
CA LEU A 523 12.88 12.58 19.25
C LEU A 523 14.36 12.52 18.83
N ILE A 524 15.27 13.17 19.56
CA ILE A 524 16.70 13.15 19.22
C ILE A 524 17.31 11.75 19.37
N LYS A 525 16.94 11.00 20.43
CA LYS A 525 17.39 9.62 20.63
C LYS A 525 16.95 8.72 19.48
N ASN A 526 15.67 8.78 19.13
CA ASN A 526 15.13 7.95 18.04
C ASN A 526 15.67 8.37 16.67
N ALA A 527 15.89 9.67 16.44
CA ALA A 527 16.50 10.17 15.22
C ALA A 527 17.95 9.68 15.09
N MET A 528 18.76 9.78 16.16
CA MET A 528 20.12 9.24 16.16
C MET A 528 20.12 7.73 15.91
N LEU A 529 19.24 6.97 16.57
CA LEU A 529 19.15 5.52 16.41
C LEU A 529 18.81 5.09 14.97
N LYS A 530 17.96 5.84 14.26
CA LYS A 530 17.55 5.51 12.89
C LYS A 530 18.44 6.09 11.80
N MET A 531 18.98 7.29 12.01
CA MET A 531 19.68 8.06 10.97
C MET A 531 21.21 8.09 11.16
N ALA A 532 21.71 7.79 12.37
CA ALA A 532 23.13 7.75 12.70
C ALA A 532 23.43 6.66 13.76
N PRO A 533 23.08 5.39 13.52
CA PRO A 533 23.10 4.32 14.52
C PRO A 533 24.47 4.14 15.18
N ASP A 534 25.56 4.27 14.42
CA ASP A 534 26.94 4.11 14.91
C ASP A 534 27.35 5.13 15.98
N SER A 535 26.63 6.26 16.05
CA SER A 535 26.89 7.35 16.99
C SER A 535 25.94 7.36 18.17
N TYR A 536 24.93 6.48 18.18
CA TYR A 536 24.02 6.32 19.30
C TYR A 536 24.49 5.18 20.21
N GLY A 537 24.73 5.49 21.49
CA GLY A 537 25.24 4.52 22.45
C GLY A 537 24.77 4.77 23.88
N SER A 538 25.16 3.88 24.80
CA SER A 538 24.79 3.95 26.22
C SER A 538 25.23 5.26 26.88
N SER A 539 26.36 5.83 26.47
CA SER A 539 26.88 7.11 26.96
C SER A 539 25.95 8.27 26.65
N VAL A 540 25.55 8.42 25.37
CA VAL A 540 24.61 9.46 24.93
C VAL A 540 23.24 9.26 25.59
N ASN A 541 22.75 8.02 25.63
CA ASN A 541 21.47 7.70 26.26
C ASN A 541 21.46 8.09 27.76
N GLN A 542 22.54 7.79 28.49
CA GLN A 542 22.69 8.14 29.89
C GLN A 542 22.85 9.65 30.10
N ALA A 543 23.60 10.33 29.24
CA ALA A 543 23.81 11.77 29.31
C ALA A 543 22.51 12.57 29.08
N LEU A 544 21.62 12.06 28.23
CA LEU A 544 20.32 12.67 27.94
C LEU A 544 19.23 12.35 28.97
N LYS A 545 19.41 11.33 29.83
CA LYS A 545 18.43 10.90 30.83
C LYS A 545 17.92 12.02 31.77
N PRO A 546 18.74 13.00 32.22
CA PRO A 546 18.24 14.09 33.06
C PRO A 546 17.15 14.96 32.42
N TYR A 547 17.07 14.97 31.08
CA TYR A 547 16.10 15.75 30.31
C TYR A 547 14.81 14.95 29.99
N GLU A 548 14.70 13.69 30.43
CA GLU A 548 13.48 12.87 30.29
C GLU A 548 12.42 13.28 31.34
N ASN A 549 11.99 14.54 31.27
CA ASN A 549 11.02 15.14 32.17
C ASN A 549 10.04 16.01 31.37
N ASN A 550 8.84 16.21 31.92
CA ASN A 550 7.78 16.99 31.29
C ASN A 550 7.93 18.52 31.51
N GLU A 551 9.10 18.99 31.94
CA GLU A 551 9.32 20.42 32.09
C GLU A 551 9.34 21.12 30.72
N LYS A 552 8.96 22.39 30.72
CA LYS A 552 8.97 23.23 29.53
C LYS A 552 10.38 23.31 28.92
N LEU A 553 10.45 23.22 27.59
CA LEU A 553 11.69 23.38 26.85
C LEU A 553 12.03 24.86 26.70
N THR A 554 13.06 25.32 27.41
CA THR A 554 13.62 26.66 27.25
C THR A 554 14.69 26.67 26.15
N ASN A 555 15.02 27.85 25.62
CA ASN A 555 16.05 28.01 24.58
C ASN A 555 17.41 27.47 25.04
N GLU A 556 17.76 27.72 26.31
CA GLU A 556 18.98 27.18 26.92
C GLU A 556 18.92 25.65 27.03
N LYS A 557 17.79 25.08 27.49
CA LYS A 557 17.63 23.63 27.60
C LYS A 557 17.65 22.92 26.25
N ALA A 558 17.07 23.50 25.21
CA ALA A 558 17.15 22.95 23.86
C ALA A 558 18.61 22.87 23.38
N ALA A 559 19.41 23.91 23.64
CA ALA A 559 20.83 23.91 23.31
C ALA A 559 21.63 22.90 24.15
N GLU A 560 21.33 22.80 25.46
CA GLU A 560 21.92 21.79 26.34
C GLU A 560 21.69 20.36 25.79
N ILE A 561 20.45 20.04 25.38
CA ILE A 561 20.09 18.73 24.82
C ILE A 561 20.87 18.45 23.53
N VAL A 562 20.93 19.40 22.58
CA VAL A 562 21.68 19.22 21.33
C VAL A 562 23.18 19.00 21.60
N LEU A 563 23.80 19.86 22.41
CA LEU A 563 25.22 19.73 22.73
C LEU A 563 25.52 18.44 23.49
N THR A 564 24.62 18.01 24.38
CA THR A 564 24.74 16.73 25.09
C THR A 564 24.66 15.55 24.13
N ALA A 565 23.70 15.55 23.20
CA ALA A 565 23.56 14.49 22.19
C ALA A 565 24.81 14.37 21.30
N LEU A 566 25.46 15.51 21.00
CA LEU A 566 26.68 15.57 20.20
C LEU A 566 27.97 15.40 21.02
N SER A 567 27.86 15.16 22.33
CA SER A 567 29.01 15.07 23.24
C SER A 567 29.93 16.30 23.22
N ILE A 568 29.33 17.49 23.05
CA ILE A 568 30.04 18.76 22.98
C ILE A 568 30.00 19.44 24.36
N PRO A 569 31.16 19.79 24.95
CA PRO A 569 31.20 20.40 26.27
C PRO A 569 30.69 21.85 26.25
N TYR A 570 30.04 22.25 27.34
CA TYR A 570 29.56 23.60 27.60
C TYR A 570 29.56 23.89 29.11
N ASN A 571 29.57 25.16 29.49
CA ASN A 571 29.39 25.56 30.89
C ASN A 571 27.91 25.81 31.17
N LYS A 572 27.48 25.60 32.42
CA LYS A 572 26.09 25.84 32.84
C LYS A 572 25.69 27.29 32.52
N GLY A 573 24.57 27.46 31.82
CA GLY A 573 24.06 28.79 31.41
C GLY A 573 24.77 29.40 30.20
N SER A 574 25.61 28.65 29.48
CA SER A 574 26.26 29.10 28.25
C SER A 574 25.95 28.21 27.04
N ALA A 575 25.04 27.24 27.14
CA ALA A 575 24.78 26.25 26.10
C ALA A 575 24.30 26.89 24.81
N LEU A 576 23.33 27.82 24.89
CA LEU A 576 22.79 28.50 23.72
C LEU A 576 23.86 29.30 22.97
N GLN A 577 24.75 29.98 23.69
CA GLN A 577 25.85 30.73 23.08
C GLN A 577 26.91 29.79 22.46
N VAL A 578 27.23 28.68 23.13
CA VAL A 578 28.17 27.67 22.61
C VAL A 578 27.63 27.06 21.32
N LEU A 579 26.34 26.71 21.29
CA LEU A 579 25.68 26.17 20.10
C LEU A 579 25.80 27.13 18.91
N LYS A 580 25.51 28.41 19.13
CA LYS A 580 25.64 29.45 18.09
C LYS A 580 27.08 29.62 17.62
N ASN A 581 28.03 29.73 18.54
CA ASN A 581 29.44 30.01 18.22
C ASN A 581 30.12 28.86 17.47
N LYS A 582 29.72 27.61 17.74
CA LYS A 582 30.28 26.45 17.05
C LYS A 582 29.82 26.33 15.60
N GLY A 583 28.69 26.96 15.24
CA GLY A 583 28.16 26.92 13.87
C GLY A 583 27.80 25.51 13.37
N ILE A 584 27.57 24.57 14.30
CA ILE A 584 27.19 23.19 13.98
C ILE A 584 25.74 23.10 13.50
N ILE A 585 24.86 23.96 14.03
CA ILE A 585 23.49 24.11 13.56
C ILE A 585 23.41 25.41 12.74
N PRO A 586 22.76 25.40 11.56
CA PRO A 586 22.60 26.58 10.72
C PRO A 586 22.02 27.81 11.46
N SER A 587 22.44 29.01 11.07
CA SER A 587 22.01 30.26 11.71
C SER A 587 20.49 30.46 11.62
N HIS A 588 19.85 30.11 10.51
CA HIS A 588 18.39 30.27 10.36
C HIS A 588 17.57 29.41 11.32
N VAL A 589 18.15 28.34 11.88
CA VAL A 589 17.53 27.52 12.95
C VAL A 589 17.89 28.09 14.31
N THR A 590 19.17 28.35 14.56
CA THR A 590 19.62 28.85 15.88
C THR A 590 19.05 30.24 16.20
N ASP A 591 18.94 31.14 15.23
CA ASP A 591 18.36 32.48 15.42
C ASP A 591 16.89 32.44 15.88
N ARG A 592 16.16 31.35 15.60
CA ARG A 592 14.79 31.14 16.13
C ARG A 592 14.79 30.85 17.64
N LEU A 593 15.84 30.23 18.17
CA LEU A 593 16.05 30.11 19.62
C LEU A 593 16.40 31.45 20.29
N PHE A 594 16.88 32.45 19.55
CA PHE A 594 17.21 33.77 20.11
C PHE A 594 16.08 34.79 19.98
N SER A 595 15.19 34.61 18.99
CA SER A 595 14.10 35.54 18.69
C SER A 595 12.77 35.17 19.33
N GLY A 596 12.61 33.94 19.82
CA GLY A 596 11.38 33.46 20.43
C GLY A 596 11.45 33.36 21.97
N ASP A 597 10.31 33.65 22.61
CA ASP A 597 10.11 33.43 24.05
C ASP A 597 9.84 31.95 24.41
N LYS A 598 9.59 31.11 23.40
CA LYS A 598 9.12 29.72 23.52
C LYS A 598 9.76 28.84 22.45
N VAL A 599 10.07 27.59 22.79
CA VAL A 599 10.54 26.58 21.83
C VAL A 599 9.35 25.74 21.37
N THR A 600 8.96 25.89 20.11
CA THR A 600 7.86 25.17 19.47
C THR A 600 8.35 23.91 18.74
N LEU A 601 7.45 22.98 18.42
CA LEU A 601 7.81 21.70 17.80
C LEU A 601 8.49 21.84 16.43
N ASP A 602 8.11 22.83 15.63
CA ASP A 602 8.81 23.12 14.37
C ASP A 602 10.32 23.44 14.56
N VAL A 603 10.67 24.18 15.62
CA VAL A 603 12.05 24.45 16.04
C VAL A 603 12.71 23.18 16.54
N VAL A 604 12.02 22.37 17.34
CA VAL A 604 12.53 21.07 17.81
C VAL A 604 12.86 20.15 16.63
N TYR A 605 11.99 20.06 15.63
CA TYR A 605 12.20 19.25 14.44
C TYR A 605 13.46 19.66 13.69
N ALA A 606 13.65 20.97 13.50
CA ALA A 606 14.84 21.52 12.88
C ALA A 606 16.12 21.21 13.67
N LEU A 607 16.10 21.42 14.99
CA LEU A 607 17.24 21.15 15.86
C LEU A 607 17.64 19.68 15.87
N VAL A 608 16.67 18.77 15.93
CA VAL A 608 16.95 17.32 15.93
C VAL A 608 17.60 16.89 14.62
N VAL A 609 17.02 17.28 13.47
CA VAL A 609 17.57 16.89 12.17
C VAL A 609 18.97 17.45 11.96
N GLU A 610 19.20 18.72 12.29
CA GLU A 610 20.52 19.35 12.14
C GLU A 610 21.55 18.81 13.15
N ALA A 611 21.12 18.44 14.37
CA ALA A 611 21.99 17.75 15.31
C ALA A 611 22.45 16.42 14.70
N VAL A 612 21.53 15.59 14.22
CA VAL A 612 21.90 14.29 13.65
C VAL A 612 22.77 14.43 12.40
N ARG A 613 22.52 15.42 11.53
CA ARG A 613 23.40 15.72 10.37
C ARG A 613 24.81 16.18 10.76
N SER A 614 24.99 16.69 11.98
CA SER A 614 26.29 17.15 12.48
C SER A 614 27.16 16.00 13.00
N ILE A 615 26.59 14.81 13.17
CA ILE A 615 27.30 13.59 13.53
C ILE A 615 28.10 13.14 12.31
N ARG A 616 29.41 13.03 12.44
CA ARG A 616 30.35 12.64 11.38
C ARG A 616 31.00 11.30 11.68
#